data_AF-A0A959N1A2-F1
#
_entry.id   AF-A0A959N1A2-F1
#
_cell.length_a   1.000
_cell.length_b   1.000
_cell.length_c   1.000
_cell.angle_alpha   90.00
_cell.angle_beta   90.00
_cell.angle_gamma   90.00
#
_symmetry.space_group_name_H-M   'P 1'
#
loop_
_entity.id
_entity.type
_entity.pdbx_description
1 polymer ?
#
loop_
_entity_poly.entity_id
_entity_poly.type
_entity_poly.pdbx_seq_one_letter_code
_entity_poly.pdbx_strand_id
1 'polypeptide(L)'
;MNGLKISSIFSVLSFIIITSLYLGGCSDNNITDNSSMTDDEYIRTLAINTAFSSDADDDDNLFASEVFDFDSEGPVSDDTGFDTPLDSVLKWGRRILDVNVNAEITNVGDSIKNVLVTRTVSGNFIVIGYINGILDSTVKPFTQQQRRIINFKRTNRHSNPRFNWRVYEFSAVDGNTTTPQTGKDNIIINKVEFYRNNELVKTLNGPDFTINFFMAGFFGGHNMYEADGGESFKTRVYLSSNQSDTDIVSYHWPRNSNGHHRVRFDLVSETPNGNGFDRVYEKTIEIFNQHRHGRHNAFISANTKSSLFDNDPNLFSSTYLGFPYRVR
;
A
#
# COMPACT_ATOMS: atom_id res chain seq x y z
N MET A 1 -51.54 -23.09 -44.93
CA MET A 1 -51.61 -22.57 -43.55
C MET A 1 -50.82 -23.50 -42.67
N ASN A 2 -49.69 -23.04 -42.14
CA ASN A 2 -49.06 -23.45 -40.88
C ASN A 2 -47.61 -22.99 -40.91
N GLY A 3 -47.28 -22.04 -40.04
CA GLY A 3 -45.93 -21.55 -39.90
C GLY A 3 -45.93 -20.27 -39.09
N LEU A 4 -45.90 -20.40 -37.77
CA LEU A 4 -45.28 -19.40 -36.89
C LEU A 4 -45.21 -19.90 -35.43
N LYS A 5 -44.13 -19.45 -34.78
CA LYS A 5 -43.84 -19.44 -33.33
C LYS A 5 -43.00 -20.59 -32.78
N ILE A 6 -41.73 -20.61 -33.17
CA ILE A 6 -40.62 -21.03 -32.29
C ILE A 6 -39.50 -19.99 -32.45
N SER A 7 -39.64 -18.80 -31.85
CA SER A 7 -38.49 -17.87 -31.75
C SER A 7 -38.51 -16.93 -30.54
N SER A 8 -39.49 -17.01 -29.63
CA SER A 8 -39.56 -16.11 -28.47
C SER A 8 -39.21 -16.75 -27.13
N ILE A 9 -38.95 -18.06 -27.08
CA ILE A 9 -38.65 -18.77 -25.81
C ILE A 9 -37.14 -18.83 -25.53
N PHE A 10 -36.28 -18.80 -26.55
CA PHE A 10 -34.82 -18.88 -26.35
C PHE A 10 -34.17 -17.54 -25.93
N SER A 11 -34.75 -16.38 -26.30
CA SER A 11 -34.19 -15.08 -25.88
C SER A 11 -34.53 -14.71 -24.44
N VAL A 12 -35.62 -15.23 -23.87
CA VAL A 12 -36.00 -14.94 -22.47
C VAL A 12 -35.17 -15.78 -21.48
N LEU A 13 -34.80 -17.01 -21.86
CA LEU A 13 -33.98 -17.89 -21.02
C LEU A 13 -32.51 -17.45 -20.94
N SER A 14 -31.98 -16.83 -22.01
CA SER A 14 -30.60 -16.31 -22.03
C SER A 14 -30.41 -15.04 -21.21
N PHE A 15 -31.48 -14.28 -20.94
CA PHE A 15 -31.42 -13.08 -20.11
C PHE A 15 -31.47 -13.39 -18.60
N ILE A 16 -32.08 -14.52 -18.22
CA ILE A 16 -32.17 -14.97 -16.83
C ILE A 16 -30.86 -15.63 -16.36
N ILE A 17 -30.12 -16.30 -17.25
CA ILE A 17 -28.85 -16.95 -16.89
C ILE A 17 -27.70 -15.95 -16.74
N ILE A 18 -27.72 -14.83 -17.47
CA ILE A 18 -26.70 -13.77 -17.35
C ILE A 18 -26.95 -12.88 -16.13
N THR A 19 -28.18 -12.77 -15.63
CA THR A 19 -28.48 -12.08 -14.35
C THR A 19 -28.22 -12.95 -13.12
N SER A 20 -28.26 -14.29 -13.22
CA SER A 20 -27.88 -15.18 -12.12
C SER A 20 -26.37 -15.32 -11.91
N LEU A 21 -25.54 -14.91 -12.87
CA LEU A 21 -24.07 -14.95 -12.75
C LEU A 21 -23.45 -13.65 -12.20
N TYR A 22 -24.26 -12.63 -11.92
CA TYR A 22 -23.84 -11.37 -11.29
C TYR A 22 -24.18 -11.29 -9.77
N LEU A 23 -24.73 -12.35 -9.18
CA LEU A 23 -25.09 -12.41 -7.75
C LEU A 23 -24.16 -13.30 -6.91
N GLY A 24 -23.02 -13.72 -7.45
CA GLY A 24 -22.03 -14.57 -6.78
C GLY A 24 -20.83 -13.83 -6.17
N GLY A 25 -20.97 -12.56 -5.77
CA GLY A 25 -19.81 -11.75 -5.34
C GLY A 25 -20.10 -10.52 -4.48
N CYS A 26 -21.31 -10.38 -3.93
CA CYS A 26 -21.53 -9.47 -2.80
C CYS A 26 -21.75 -10.35 -1.58
N SER A 27 -20.73 -10.48 -0.73
CA SER A 27 -21.02 -10.78 0.67
C SER A 27 -21.94 -9.65 1.12
N ASP A 28 -23.19 -9.98 1.44
CA ASP A 28 -24.07 -9.07 2.14
C ASP A 28 -23.27 -8.52 3.31
N ASN A 29 -22.99 -7.22 3.27
CA ASN A 29 -22.73 -6.45 4.47
C ASN A 29 -24.04 -6.45 5.24
N ASN A 30 -24.36 -7.59 5.88
CA ASN A 30 -25.15 -7.57 7.08
C ASN A 30 -24.42 -6.56 7.95
N ILE A 31 -25.06 -5.39 8.11
CA ILE A 31 -24.76 -4.49 9.21
C ILE A 31 -24.98 -5.36 10.43
N THR A 32 -23.91 -6.01 10.90
CA THR A 32 -23.88 -6.64 12.20
C THR A 32 -24.36 -5.55 13.14
N ASP A 33 -25.42 -5.84 13.86
CA ASP A 33 -25.92 -4.92 14.86
C ASP A 33 -24.80 -4.76 15.89
N ASN A 34 -23.96 -3.72 15.72
CA ASN A 34 -22.78 -3.49 16.54
C ASN A 34 -23.16 -3.31 18.03
N SER A 35 -24.46 -3.18 18.34
CA SER A 35 -24.98 -3.11 19.70
C SER A 35 -24.72 -4.36 20.54
N SER A 36 -24.43 -5.52 19.93
CA SER A 36 -24.09 -6.75 20.67
C SER A 36 -22.59 -7.06 20.75
N MET A 37 -21.73 -6.25 20.14
CA MET A 37 -20.28 -6.46 20.13
C MET A 37 -19.64 -5.93 21.41
N THR A 38 -18.58 -6.58 21.87
CA THR A 38 -17.68 -6.00 22.87
C THR A 38 -16.86 -4.86 22.27
N ASP A 39 -16.32 -3.98 23.12
CA ASP A 39 -15.41 -2.91 22.69
C ASP A 39 -14.20 -3.48 21.90
N ASP A 40 -13.66 -4.64 22.29
CA ASP A 40 -12.50 -5.26 21.62
C ASP A 40 -12.86 -5.86 20.27
N GLU A 41 -14.01 -6.52 20.15
CA GLU A 41 -14.49 -7.03 18.85
C GLU A 41 -14.74 -5.88 17.89
N TYR A 42 -15.36 -4.80 18.35
CA TYR A 42 -15.61 -3.62 17.51
C TYR A 42 -14.31 -2.97 17.03
N ILE A 43 -13.36 -2.76 17.94
CA ILE A 43 -12.05 -2.18 17.62
C ILE A 43 -11.27 -3.07 16.65
N ARG A 44 -11.30 -4.39 16.85
CA ARG A 44 -10.67 -5.36 15.94
C ARG A 44 -11.25 -5.26 14.54
N THR A 45 -12.57 -5.18 14.42
CA THR A 45 -13.24 -5.00 13.12
C THR A 45 -12.77 -3.70 12.45
N LEU A 46 -12.78 -2.57 13.16
CA LEU A 46 -12.29 -1.30 12.60
C LEU A 46 -10.81 -1.36 12.18
N ALA A 47 -9.94 -1.97 12.99
CA ALA A 47 -8.51 -2.02 12.70
C ALA A 47 -8.16 -2.88 11.47
N ILE A 48 -8.96 -3.92 11.20
CA ILE A 48 -8.75 -4.85 10.09
C ILE A 48 -9.48 -4.39 8.83
N ASN A 49 -10.74 -3.97 8.98
CA ASN A 49 -11.67 -3.75 7.89
C ASN A 49 -12.63 -2.60 8.25
N THR A 50 -12.26 -1.37 7.91
CA THR A 50 -13.20 -0.26 7.93
C THR A 50 -14.10 -0.32 6.70
N ALA A 51 -15.38 0.01 6.87
CA ALA A 51 -16.22 0.28 5.72
C ALA A 51 -15.73 1.56 5.05
N PHE A 52 -15.61 1.56 3.73
CA PHE A 52 -15.34 2.76 2.96
C PHE A 52 -16.33 3.87 3.33
N SER A 53 -15.80 5.05 3.64
CA SER A 53 -16.59 6.25 3.89
C SER A 53 -16.74 7.04 2.61
N SER A 54 -17.96 7.49 2.30
CA SER A 54 -18.18 8.39 1.17
C SER A 54 -17.50 9.75 1.36
N ASP A 55 -17.18 10.11 2.61
CA ASP A 55 -16.36 11.27 2.92
C ASP A 55 -14.89 10.95 2.66
N ALA A 56 -14.30 11.63 1.67
CA ALA A 56 -12.92 11.39 1.26
C ALA A 56 -11.87 11.80 2.32
N ASP A 57 -12.27 12.60 3.30
CA ASP A 57 -11.41 13.03 4.42
C ASP A 57 -11.50 12.11 5.65
N ASP A 58 -12.26 11.03 5.59
CA ASP A 58 -12.38 10.07 6.68
C ASP A 58 -11.15 9.16 6.77
N ASP A 59 -10.67 8.92 7.99
CA ASP A 59 -9.54 8.02 8.25
C ASP A 59 -9.88 6.57 7.90
N ASP A 60 -11.15 6.21 7.95
CA ASP A 60 -11.66 4.90 7.56
C ASP A 60 -11.25 4.53 6.13
N ASN A 61 -11.10 5.51 5.23
CA ASN A 61 -10.65 5.24 3.86
C ASN A 61 -9.19 4.79 3.79
N LEU A 62 -8.33 5.27 4.68
CA LEU A 62 -6.91 4.88 4.71
C LEU A 62 -6.73 3.41 5.06
N PHE A 63 -7.57 2.85 5.93
CA PHE A 63 -7.43 1.45 6.33
C PHE A 63 -8.08 0.53 5.30
N ALA A 64 -9.20 0.93 4.71
CA ALA A 64 -9.90 0.18 3.67
C ALA A 64 -9.10 0.09 2.37
N SER A 65 -8.35 1.14 2.01
CA SER A 65 -7.60 1.19 0.75
C SER A 65 -6.17 0.66 0.86
N GLU A 66 -5.63 0.38 2.06
CA GLU A 66 -4.19 0.09 2.24
C GLU A 66 -3.67 -1.05 1.34
N VAL A 67 -4.37 -2.19 1.33
CA VAL A 67 -3.99 -3.35 0.49
C VAL A 67 -4.20 -3.03 -0.99
N PHE A 68 -5.28 -2.31 -1.30
CA PHE A 68 -5.65 -1.95 -2.66
C PHE A 68 -4.67 -0.95 -3.30
N ASP A 69 -4.19 0.02 -2.51
CA ASP A 69 -3.16 0.99 -2.90
C ASP A 69 -1.77 0.35 -2.99
N PHE A 70 -1.56 -0.78 -2.30
CA PHE A 70 -0.30 -1.52 -2.35
C PHE A 70 -0.24 -2.55 -3.50
N ASP A 71 -1.38 -3.11 -3.91
CA ASP A 71 -1.47 -4.09 -4.99
C ASP A 71 -1.40 -3.43 -6.36
N SER A 72 -0.30 -3.58 -7.10
CA SER A 72 -0.19 -3.02 -8.45
C SER A 72 -1.13 -3.68 -9.48
N GLU A 73 -1.86 -4.75 -9.12
CA GLU A 73 -2.64 -5.64 -9.99
C GLU A 73 -1.80 -6.31 -11.09
N GLY A 74 -0.48 -6.33 -10.92
CA GLY A 74 0.49 -6.82 -11.89
C GLY A 74 1.51 -5.78 -12.33
N PRO A 75 2.18 -6.01 -13.48
CA PRO A 75 3.31 -5.20 -13.89
C PRO A 75 2.88 -3.87 -14.52
N VAL A 76 3.38 -2.76 -13.97
CA VAL A 76 3.14 -1.39 -14.46
C VAL A 76 4.45 -0.72 -14.90
N SER A 77 4.35 0.23 -15.83
CA SER A 77 5.48 1.03 -16.30
C SER A 77 5.87 2.12 -15.27
N ASP A 78 7.11 2.57 -15.32
CA ASP A 78 7.53 3.78 -14.60
C ASP A 78 7.17 5.03 -15.42
N ASP A 79 6.76 6.11 -14.75
CA ASP A 79 6.30 7.33 -15.43
C ASP A 79 7.41 8.09 -16.19
N THR A 80 8.67 7.84 -15.84
CA THR A 80 9.84 8.56 -16.38
C THR A 80 10.48 7.90 -17.60
N GLY A 81 9.83 6.89 -18.18
CA GLY A 81 10.26 6.24 -19.42
C GLY A 81 11.03 4.93 -19.22
N PHE A 82 11.28 4.25 -20.35
CA PHE A 82 11.87 2.92 -20.40
C PHE A 82 13.41 2.98 -20.39
N ASP A 83 14.04 2.07 -19.65
CA ASP A 83 15.46 1.77 -19.85
C ASP A 83 15.61 1.20 -21.30
N THR A 84 16.40 1.84 -22.17
CA THR A 84 16.71 1.34 -23.53
C THR A 84 18.20 1.57 -23.88
N PRO A 85 18.98 0.60 -24.45
CA PRO A 85 18.72 -0.84 -24.73
C PRO A 85 19.76 -1.87 -24.16
N LEU A 86 19.32 -3.07 -23.74
CA LEU A 86 19.33 -4.40 -24.42
C LEU A 86 18.81 -5.52 -23.47
N ASP A 87 18.94 -5.31 -22.15
CA ASP A 87 18.43 -6.17 -21.05
C ASP A 87 17.60 -5.35 -20.04
N SER A 88 16.59 -4.61 -20.51
CA SER A 88 15.87 -3.63 -19.71
C SER A 88 14.55 -4.14 -19.12
N VAL A 89 14.18 -3.56 -17.97
CA VAL A 89 12.85 -3.75 -17.36
C VAL A 89 11.88 -2.75 -18.00
N LEU A 90 10.80 -3.25 -18.59
CA LEU A 90 9.74 -2.42 -19.18
C LEU A 90 8.62 -2.12 -18.20
N LYS A 91 8.20 -3.16 -17.48
CA LYS A 91 7.11 -3.11 -16.50
C LYS A 91 7.43 -4.04 -15.36
N TRP A 92 7.04 -3.66 -14.18
CA TRP A 92 7.12 -4.53 -13.02
C TRP A 92 6.08 -4.14 -11.98
N GLY A 93 5.72 -5.06 -11.11
CA GLY A 93 4.74 -4.78 -10.07
C GLY A 93 4.30 -6.02 -9.32
N ARG A 94 3.53 -5.79 -8.27
CA ARG A 94 2.98 -6.85 -7.43
C ARG A 94 1.55 -7.15 -7.89
N ARG A 95 1.19 -8.42 -7.80
CA ARG A 95 -0.20 -8.88 -7.80
C ARG A 95 -0.45 -9.63 -6.50
N ILE A 96 -1.31 -9.08 -5.66
CA ILE A 96 -1.69 -9.72 -4.41
C ILE A 96 -2.71 -10.83 -4.71
N LEU A 97 -2.53 -11.98 -4.07
CA LEU A 97 -3.42 -13.14 -4.21
C LEU A 97 -4.16 -13.44 -2.91
N ASP A 98 -3.49 -13.25 -1.78
CA ASP A 98 -4.06 -13.53 -0.46
C ASP A 98 -3.53 -12.53 0.57
N VAL A 99 -4.39 -12.19 1.52
CA VAL A 99 -4.05 -11.34 2.66
C VAL A 99 -4.64 -11.95 3.92
N ASN A 100 -3.76 -12.36 4.82
CA ASN A 100 -4.14 -12.78 6.16
C ASN A 100 -3.86 -11.65 7.16
N VAL A 101 -4.85 -11.27 7.96
CA VAL A 101 -4.71 -10.17 8.92
C VAL A 101 -4.86 -10.67 10.35
N ASN A 102 -3.89 -10.35 11.19
CA ASN A 102 -3.96 -10.48 12.64
C ASN A 102 -3.97 -9.09 13.29
N ALA A 103 -4.77 -8.93 14.34
CA ALA A 103 -4.83 -7.69 15.12
C ALA A 103 -4.69 -8.00 16.61
N GLU A 104 -3.70 -7.44 17.27
CA GLU A 104 -3.43 -7.68 18.68
C GLU A 104 -3.75 -6.43 19.48
N ILE A 105 -4.72 -6.54 20.40
CA ILE A 105 -5.16 -5.42 21.22
C ILE A 105 -4.42 -5.46 22.55
N THR A 106 -3.78 -4.35 22.90
CA THR A 106 -3.17 -4.12 24.21
C THR A 106 -3.82 -2.90 24.85
N ASN A 107 -4.26 -3.04 26.10
CA ASN A 107 -4.92 -1.97 26.83
C ASN A 107 -3.89 -1.10 27.56
N VAL A 108 -4.04 0.22 27.44
CA VAL A 108 -3.27 1.20 28.23
C VAL A 108 -4.26 1.96 29.10
N GLY A 109 -4.60 1.35 30.24
CA GLY A 109 -5.70 1.81 31.10
C GLY A 109 -7.07 1.67 30.42
N ASP A 110 -8.04 2.48 30.85
CA ASP A 110 -9.44 2.37 30.41
C ASP A 110 -9.80 3.26 29.21
N SER A 111 -8.90 4.17 28.82
CA SER A 111 -9.16 5.25 27.86
C SER A 111 -8.43 5.09 26.53
N ILE A 112 -7.42 4.22 26.46
CA ILE A 112 -6.61 3.99 25.25
C ILE A 112 -6.47 2.48 25.01
N LYS A 113 -6.67 2.06 23.76
CA LYS A 113 -6.31 0.73 23.28
C LYS A 113 -5.37 0.84 22.10
N ASN A 114 -4.27 0.11 22.15
CA ASN A 114 -3.30 0.03 21.07
C ASN A 114 -3.53 -1.28 20.32
N VAL A 115 -3.66 -1.20 19.00
CA VAL A 115 -3.89 -2.35 18.13
C VAL A 115 -2.69 -2.50 17.20
N LEU A 116 -1.93 -3.58 17.37
CA LEU A 116 -0.91 -3.98 16.40
C LEU A 116 -1.59 -4.79 15.30
N VAL A 117 -1.70 -4.21 14.11
CA VAL A 117 -2.20 -4.90 12.92
C VAL A 117 -1.01 -5.45 12.15
N THR A 118 -1.00 -6.78 11.97
CA THR A 118 -0.01 -7.49 11.16
C THR A 118 -0.72 -8.14 9.99
N ARG A 119 -0.37 -7.74 8.76
CA ARG A 119 -0.86 -8.36 7.52
C ARG A 119 0.24 -9.23 6.92
N THR A 120 -0.09 -10.48 6.64
CA THR A 120 0.73 -11.38 5.82
C THR A 120 0.15 -11.38 4.42
N VAL A 121 0.88 -10.78 3.49
CA VAL A 121 0.47 -10.59 2.10
C VAL A 121 1.23 -11.59 1.23
N SER A 122 0.51 -12.41 0.47
CA SER A 122 1.11 -13.37 -0.47
C SER A 122 0.68 -13.07 -1.89
N GLY A 123 1.59 -13.23 -2.84
CA GLY A 123 1.32 -12.87 -4.22
C GLY A 123 2.46 -13.17 -5.17
N ASN A 124 2.42 -12.51 -6.33
CA ASN A 124 3.41 -12.62 -7.38
C ASN A 124 4.02 -11.26 -7.70
N PHE A 125 5.34 -11.18 -7.70
CA PHE A 125 6.09 -10.06 -8.26
C PHE A 125 6.39 -10.38 -9.71
N ILE A 126 5.83 -9.59 -10.63
CA ILE A 126 5.88 -9.85 -12.07
C ILE A 126 6.79 -8.81 -12.68
N VAL A 127 7.76 -9.26 -13.48
CA VAL A 127 8.67 -8.42 -14.26
C VAL A 127 8.45 -8.74 -15.72
N ILE A 128 8.32 -7.71 -16.55
CA ILE A 128 8.30 -7.81 -18.02
C ILE A 128 9.46 -6.97 -18.54
N GLY A 129 10.31 -7.56 -19.36
CA GLY A 129 11.51 -6.92 -19.88
C GLY A 129 12.06 -7.62 -21.11
N TYR A 130 13.22 -7.17 -21.58
CA TYR A 130 13.96 -7.86 -22.63
C TYR A 130 15.06 -8.72 -22.00
N ILE A 131 15.17 -9.98 -22.43
CA ILE A 131 16.26 -10.89 -22.09
C ILE A 131 16.93 -11.29 -23.40
N ASN A 132 18.20 -10.92 -23.58
CA ASN A 132 18.91 -11.14 -24.85
C ASN A 132 18.16 -10.55 -26.07
N GLY A 133 17.51 -9.40 -25.90
CA GLY A 133 16.73 -8.74 -26.94
C GLY A 133 15.36 -9.35 -27.25
N ILE A 134 14.92 -10.37 -26.50
CA ILE A 134 13.58 -10.98 -26.64
C ILE A 134 12.70 -10.52 -25.47
N LEU A 135 11.49 -10.07 -25.78
CA LEU A 135 10.50 -9.72 -24.76
C LEU A 135 10.11 -10.98 -23.97
N ASP A 136 10.31 -10.95 -22.65
CA ASP A 136 10.01 -12.06 -21.75
C ASP A 136 9.41 -11.54 -20.43
N SER A 137 8.87 -12.46 -19.63
CA SER A 137 8.33 -12.18 -18.30
C SER A 137 8.82 -13.17 -17.26
N THR A 138 9.19 -12.67 -16.09
CA THR A 138 9.53 -13.48 -14.92
C THR A 138 8.48 -13.26 -13.83
N VAL A 139 8.03 -14.35 -13.21
CA VAL A 139 7.07 -14.33 -12.10
C VAL A 139 7.76 -14.89 -10.87
N LYS A 140 7.82 -14.07 -9.81
CA LYS A 140 8.48 -14.42 -8.54
C LYS A 140 7.42 -14.48 -7.43
N PRO A 141 7.11 -15.66 -6.88
CA PRO A 141 6.18 -15.75 -5.76
C PRO A 141 6.79 -15.06 -4.54
N PHE A 142 5.96 -14.38 -3.75
CA PHE A 142 6.42 -13.72 -2.53
C PHE A 142 5.46 -13.90 -1.36
N THR A 143 6.03 -13.83 -0.17
CA THR A 143 5.30 -13.52 1.07
C THR A 143 5.94 -12.28 1.68
N GLN A 144 5.09 -11.35 2.12
CA GLN A 144 5.47 -10.10 2.76
C GLN A 144 4.72 -9.95 4.09
N GLN A 145 5.35 -9.30 5.05
CA GLN A 145 4.72 -8.90 6.30
C GLN A 145 4.62 -7.38 6.34
N GLN A 146 3.43 -6.87 6.69
CA GLN A 146 3.14 -5.46 6.93
C GLN A 146 2.69 -5.29 8.38
N ARG A 147 3.19 -4.25 9.05
CA ARG A 147 2.83 -3.93 10.43
C ARG A 147 2.44 -2.47 10.54
N ARG A 148 1.38 -2.19 11.30
CA ARG A 148 0.93 -0.86 11.68
C ARG A 148 0.37 -0.89 13.10
N ILE A 149 0.56 0.19 13.85
CA ILE A 149 -0.07 0.40 15.14
C ILE A 149 -1.21 1.40 14.96
N ILE A 150 -2.39 1.08 15.51
CA ILE A 150 -3.55 1.97 15.55
C ILE A 150 -3.95 2.16 17.01
N ASN A 151 -3.97 3.41 17.47
CA ASN A 151 -4.37 3.74 18.83
C ASN A 151 -5.81 4.25 18.79
N PHE A 152 -6.67 3.64 19.60
CA PHE A 152 -8.05 4.05 19.78
C PHE A 152 -8.20 4.78 21.10
N LYS A 153 -8.92 5.90 21.09
CA LYS A 153 -9.25 6.67 22.29
C LYS A 153 -10.74 6.59 22.58
N ARG A 154 -11.06 6.37 23.85
CA ARG A 154 -12.44 6.41 24.33
C ARG A 154 -12.93 7.86 24.32
N THR A 155 -14.04 8.10 23.63
CA THR A 155 -14.71 9.40 23.52
C THR A 155 -16.02 9.45 24.31
N ASN A 156 -16.64 8.28 24.55
CA ASN A 156 -17.91 8.20 25.27
C ASN A 156 -18.08 6.85 26.00
N ARG A 157 -19.19 6.71 26.73
CA ARG A 157 -19.61 5.50 27.44
C ARG A 157 -21.10 5.20 27.18
N HIS A 158 -21.35 4.43 26.13
CA HIS A 158 -22.64 3.89 25.72
C HIS A 158 -22.59 2.36 25.70
N SER A 159 -23.77 1.73 25.69
CA SER A 159 -23.88 0.28 25.48
C SER A 159 -23.38 -0.16 24.11
N ASN A 160 -23.51 0.70 23.09
CA ASN A 160 -23.00 0.42 21.75
C ASN A 160 -21.55 0.91 21.59
N PRO A 161 -20.58 0.02 21.34
CA PRO A 161 -19.15 0.35 21.23
C PRO A 161 -18.83 1.34 20.11
N ARG A 162 -19.67 1.42 19.06
CA ARG A 162 -19.50 2.37 17.95
C ARG A 162 -19.48 3.82 18.39
N PHE A 163 -20.13 4.17 19.50
CA PHE A 163 -20.11 5.55 19.99
C PHE A 163 -19.01 5.80 21.03
N ASN A 164 -18.31 4.74 21.47
CA ASN A 164 -17.33 4.81 22.54
C ASN A 164 -15.93 5.07 22.02
N TRP A 165 -15.57 4.46 20.88
CA TRP A 165 -14.18 4.43 20.41
C TRP A 165 -14.02 5.09 19.06
N ARG A 166 -12.94 5.88 18.94
CA ARG A 166 -12.50 6.52 17.70
C ARG A 166 -11.01 6.28 17.53
N VAL A 167 -10.57 6.16 16.27
CA VAL A 167 -9.14 6.17 15.94
C VAL A 167 -8.57 7.51 16.42
N TYR A 168 -7.52 7.45 17.22
CA TYR A 168 -6.83 8.61 17.78
C TYR A 168 -5.61 8.98 16.95
N GLU A 169 -4.77 8.00 16.70
CA GLU A 169 -3.59 8.11 15.86
C GLU A 169 -3.24 6.73 15.30
N PHE A 170 -2.45 6.71 14.24
CA PHE A 170 -2.01 5.50 13.58
C PHE A 170 -0.60 5.69 13.04
N SER A 171 0.17 4.61 12.98
CA SER A 171 1.54 4.66 12.50
C SER A 171 1.65 4.60 10.97
N ALA A 172 2.82 4.94 10.45
CA ALA A 172 3.23 4.45 9.14
C ALA A 172 3.19 2.90 9.12
N VAL A 173 3.01 2.34 7.92
CA VAL A 173 3.16 0.91 7.68
C VAL A 173 4.64 0.62 7.54
N ASP A 174 5.12 -0.38 8.28
CA ASP A 174 6.44 -0.97 8.11
C ASP A 174 6.28 -2.32 7.42
N GLY A 175 6.94 -2.54 6.29
CA GLY A 175 6.79 -3.79 5.56
C GLY A 175 8.07 -4.32 4.93
N ASN A 176 8.14 -5.64 4.83
CA ASN A 176 9.25 -6.32 4.18
C ASN A 176 8.82 -7.67 3.58
N THR A 177 9.66 -8.18 2.69
CA THR A 177 9.57 -9.55 2.18
C THR A 177 10.11 -10.50 3.23
N THR A 178 9.42 -11.63 3.42
CA THR A 178 9.82 -12.72 4.31
C THR A 178 10.18 -13.98 3.52
N THR A 179 9.68 -14.09 2.28
CA THR A 179 9.99 -15.19 1.34
C THR A 179 9.90 -14.65 -0.09
N PRO A 180 10.80 -15.03 -1.00
CA PRO A 180 11.87 -16.04 -0.87
C PRO A 180 13.11 -15.56 -0.12
N GLN A 181 13.32 -14.25 -0.03
CA GLN A 181 14.42 -13.65 0.74
C GLN A 181 13.87 -12.63 1.73
N THR A 182 14.46 -12.55 2.91
CA THR A 182 14.11 -11.51 3.88
C THR A 182 14.58 -10.15 3.34
N GLY A 183 13.64 -9.23 3.14
CA GLY A 183 13.91 -7.88 2.65
C GLY A 183 14.97 -7.16 3.47
N LYS A 184 14.74 -7.10 4.79
CA LYS A 184 15.60 -6.39 5.76
C LYS A 184 16.95 -7.06 6.01
N ASP A 185 17.17 -8.29 5.56
CA ASP A 185 18.51 -8.90 5.59
C ASP A 185 19.38 -8.40 4.44
N ASN A 186 18.77 -7.82 3.40
CA ASN A 186 19.46 -7.37 2.20
C ASN A 186 19.44 -5.85 2.01
N ILE A 187 18.28 -5.22 2.27
CA ILE A 187 18.06 -3.78 2.11
C ILE A 187 17.17 -3.27 3.24
N ILE A 188 17.60 -2.17 3.85
CA ILE A 188 16.91 -1.52 4.95
C ILE A 188 16.72 -0.04 4.61
N ILE A 189 15.49 0.47 4.66
CA ILE A 189 15.24 1.91 4.62
C ILE A 189 15.39 2.44 6.05
N ASN A 190 16.39 3.29 6.26
CA ASN A 190 16.72 3.84 7.58
C ASN A 190 15.95 5.11 7.90
N LYS A 191 15.66 5.91 6.87
CA LYS A 191 15.01 7.22 7.04
C LYS A 191 14.44 7.71 5.72
N VAL A 192 13.32 8.42 5.78
CA VAL A 192 12.76 9.17 4.66
C VAL A 192 12.58 10.63 5.07
N GLU A 193 13.00 11.54 4.22
CA GLU A 193 12.86 12.98 4.43
C GLU A 193 12.05 13.61 3.29
N PHE A 194 11.13 14.49 3.65
CA PHE A 194 10.31 15.25 2.71
C PHE A 194 10.68 16.72 2.78
N TYR A 195 10.83 17.33 1.61
CA TYR A 195 11.23 18.70 1.44
C TYR A 195 10.20 19.45 0.59
N ARG A 196 9.80 20.64 1.05
CA ARG A 196 8.97 21.59 0.32
C ARG A 196 9.79 22.86 0.12
N ASN A 197 9.90 23.35 -1.11
CA ASN A 197 10.75 24.52 -1.43
C ASN A 197 12.19 24.40 -0.91
N ASN A 198 12.76 23.18 -0.96
CA ASN A 198 14.07 22.80 -0.39
C ASN A 198 14.19 22.90 1.14
N GLU A 199 13.12 23.15 1.88
CA GLU A 199 13.09 23.09 3.34
C GLU A 199 12.59 21.73 3.82
N LEU A 200 13.25 21.13 4.80
CA LEU A 200 12.84 19.86 5.40
C LEU A 200 11.53 20.06 6.18
N VAL A 201 10.45 19.41 5.75
CA VAL A 201 9.13 19.51 6.38
C VAL A 201 8.78 18.31 7.24
N LYS A 202 9.30 17.12 6.91
CA LYS A 202 8.98 15.89 7.65
C LYS A 202 10.11 14.89 7.52
N THR A 203 10.38 14.18 8.62
CA THR A 203 11.24 13.00 8.65
C THR A 203 10.43 11.82 9.17
N LEU A 204 10.54 10.69 8.49
CA LEU A 204 10.07 9.39 8.96
C LEU A 204 11.30 8.54 9.28
N ASN A 205 11.40 8.09 10.53
CA ASN A 205 12.54 7.32 11.02
C ASN A 205 12.26 5.82 10.88
N GLY A 206 13.20 5.09 10.32
CA GLY A 206 13.26 3.63 10.29
C GLY A 206 14.33 3.10 11.25
N PRO A 207 14.69 1.81 11.17
CA PRO A 207 14.18 0.80 10.23
C PRO A 207 12.82 0.20 10.62
N ASP A 208 12.28 0.58 11.79
CA ASP A 208 10.91 0.30 12.18
C ASP A 208 10.06 1.56 12.00
N PHE A 209 9.27 1.60 10.93
CA PHE A 209 8.44 2.76 10.63
C PHE A 209 7.19 2.89 11.53
N THR A 210 6.85 1.86 12.32
CA THR A 210 5.67 1.91 13.21
C THR A 210 5.80 2.93 14.34
N ILE A 211 6.99 3.51 14.54
CA ILE A 211 7.23 4.60 15.50
C ILE A 211 6.73 5.97 15.00
N ASN A 212 6.41 6.10 13.71
CA ASN A 212 6.00 7.37 13.11
C ASN A 212 4.47 7.49 13.12
N PHE A 213 3.91 8.28 14.04
CA PHE A 213 2.47 8.44 14.23
C PHE A 213 1.87 9.66 13.52
N PHE A 214 0.63 9.49 13.05
CA PHE A 214 -0.22 10.47 12.39
C PHE A 214 -1.53 10.59 13.16
N MET A 215 -1.97 11.81 13.46
CA MET A 215 -3.16 12.04 14.26
C MET A 215 -4.41 11.94 13.38
N ALA A 216 -5.42 11.21 13.85
CA ALA A 216 -6.70 11.08 13.16
C ALA A 216 -7.42 12.43 13.02
N GLY A 217 -8.25 12.57 11.98
CA GLY A 217 -8.98 13.78 11.64
C GLY A 217 -9.90 14.26 12.75
N PHE A 218 -10.60 13.33 13.40
CA PHE A 218 -11.47 13.63 14.55
C PHE A 218 -10.72 14.34 15.70
N PHE A 219 -9.40 14.13 15.80
CA PHE A 219 -8.55 14.71 16.83
C PHE A 219 -7.63 15.84 16.33
N GLY A 220 -7.85 16.34 15.12
CA GLY A 220 -7.14 17.51 14.56
C GLY A 220 -6.36 17.23 13.28
N GLY A 221 -6.12 15.96 12.93
CA GLY A 221 -5.52 15.60 11.64
C GLY A 221 -4.06 16.03 11.44
N HIS A 222 -3.34 16.35 12.51
CA HIS A 222 -1.96 16.85 12.42
C HIS A 222 -0.96 15.75 12.03
N ASN A 223 0.25 16.19 11.64
CA ASN A 223 1.42 15.35 11.32
C ASN A 223 1.36 14.58 10.00
N MET A 224 0.26 14.60 9.26
CA MET A 224 0.20 14.13 7.88
C MET A 224 0.86 15.13 6.94
N TYR A 225 1.41 14.62 5.84
CA TYR A 225 1.82 15.50 4.74
C TYR A 225 0.56 15.99 4.02
N GLU A 226 0.37 17.29 3.92
CA GLU A 226 -0.77 17.90 3.22
C GLU A 226 -0.25 18.68 2.02
N ALA A 227 -0.81 18.43 0.84
CA ALA A 227 -0.44 19.11 -0.39
C ALA A 227 -1.67 19.48 -1.22
N ASP A 228 -1.55 20.53 -2.02
CA ASP A 228 -2.57 20.89 -3.00
C ASP A 228 -2.32 20.16 -4.34
N GLY A 229 -3.35 20.05 -5.17
CA GLY A 229 -3.18 19.62 -6.56
C GLY A 229 -2.20 20.53 -7.31
N GLY A 230 -1.26 19.93 -8.04
CA GLY A 230 -0.18 20.59 -8.77
C GLY A 230 1.07 20.90 -7.93
N GLU A 231 1.05 20.61 -6.62
CA GLU A 231 2.21 20.84 -5.77
C GLU A 231 3.26 19.74 -5.93
N SER A 232 4.53 20.11 -5.86
CA SER A 232 5.64 19.15 -5.87
C SER A 232 6.42 19.16 -4.56
N PHE A 233 6.85 17.98 -4.11
CA PHE A 233 7.77 17.83 -3.00
C PHE A 233 8.93 16.92 -3.36
N LYS A 234 10.07 17.19 -2.74
CA LYS A 234 11.27 16.40 -2.92
C LYS A 234 11.40 15.42 -1.77
N THR A 235 11.60 14.15 -2.10
CA THR A 235 11.78 13.07 -1.13
C THR A 235 13.18 12.53 -1.21
N ARG A 236 13.82 12.33 -0.05
CA ARG A 236 15.08 11.62 0.10
C ARG A 236 14.88 10.33 0.89
N VAL A 237 15.42 9.24 0.37
CA VAL A 237 15.36 7.91 0.99
C VAL A 237 16.78 7.48 1.32
N TYR A 238 17.04 7.27 2.61
CA TYR A 238 18.31 6.80 3.13
C TYR A 238 18.20 5.30 3.38
N LEU A 239 19.10 4.52 2.82
CA LEU A 239 19.08 3.07 2.94
C LEU A 239 20.47 2.48 3.20
N SER A 240 20.48 1.31 3.82
CA SER A 240 21.65 0.44 3.90
C SER A 240 21.37 -0.82 3.10
N SER A 241 22.31 -1.24 2.26
CA SER A 241 22.20 -2.43 1.42
C SER A 241 23.47 -3.27 1.53
N ASN A 242 23.33 -4.59 1.58
CA ASN A 242 24.47 -5.50 1.50
C ASN A 242 24.79 -5.89 0.04
N GLN A 243 24.09 -5.33 -0.94
CA GLN A 243 24.27 -5.61 -2.35
C GLN A 243 25.28 -4.66 -2.98
N SER A 244 26.22 -5.20 -3.77
CA SER A 244 27.19 -4.39 -4.53
C SER A 244 26.52 -3.55 -5.61
N ASP A 245 25.47 -4.08 -6.23
CA ASP A 245 24.65 -3.38 -7.20
C ASP A 245 23.71 -2.37 -6.53
N THR A 246 23.42 -1.27 -7.22
CA THR A 246 22.48 -0.23 -6.77
C THR A 246 21.04 -0.76 -6.73
N ASP A 247 20.34 -0.45 -5.64
CA ASP A 247 18.96 -0.86 -5.41
C ASP A 247 17.96 -0.03 -6.23
N ILE A 248 16.74 -0.54 -6.35
CA ILE A 248 15.64 0.10 -7.05
C ILE A 248 14.66 0.67 -6.02
N VAL A 249 14.69 2.00 -5.86
CA VAL A 249 13.80 2.74 -4.98
C VAL A 249 12.70 3.42 -5.80
N SER A 250 11.46 3.29 -5.36
CA SER A 250 10.30 3.82 -6.08
C SER A 250 9.21 4.31 -5.15
N TYR A 251 8.54 5.38 -5.56
CA TYR A 251 7.34 5.92 -4.94
C TYR A 251 6.13 5.42 -5.71
N HIS A 252 5.14 4.91 -4.98
CA HIS A 252 3.89 4.39 -5.52
C HIS A 252 2.77 5.31 -5.02
N TRP A 253 2.03 5.87 -5.97
CA TRP A 253 0.81 6.62 -5.65
C TRP A 253 -0.32 5.66 -5.26
N PRO A 254 -1.32 6.14 -4.49
CA PRO A 254 -2.58 5.44 -4.34
C PRO A 254 -3.21 5.20 -5.71
N ARG A 255 -4.05 4.17 -5.80
CA ARG A 255 -4.72 3.85 -7.05
C ARG A 255 -5.73 4.95 -7.42
N ASN A 256 -5.75 5.32 -8.69
CA ASN A 256 -6.78 6.19 -9.25
C ASN A 256 -7.52 5.51 -10.41
N SER A 257 -8.46 6.24 -11.04
CA SER A 257 -9.24 5.73 -12.18
C SER A 257 -8.39 5.34 -13.39
N ASN A 258 -7.15 5.85 -13.47
CA ASN A 258 -6.20 5.59 -14.54
C ASN A 258 -5.20 4.48 -14.18
N GLY A 259 -5.37 3.81 -13.04
CA GLY A 259 -4.53 2.71 -12.57
C GLY A 259 -3.47 3.12 -11.55
N HIS A 260 -2.44 2.28 -11.42
CA HIS A 260 -1.28 2.54 -10.57
C HIS A 260 -0.25 3.39 -11.32
N HIS A 261 0.33 4.32 -10.58
CA HIS A 261 1.42 5.17 -11.04
C HIS A 261 2.62 4.91 -10.15
N ARG A 262 3.82 4.93 -10.73
CA ARG A 262 5.06 4.75 -9.99
C ARG A 262 6.16 5.57 -10.61
N VAL A 263 6.96 6.17 -9.75
CA VAL A 263 8.15 6.91 -10.15
C VAL A 263 9.37 6.37 -9.43
N ARG A 264 10.46 6.20 -10.19
CA ARG A 264 11.75 5.74 -9.69
C ARG A 264 12.56 6.92 -9.14
N PHE A 265 13.22 6.69 -8.02
CA PHE A 265 14.17 7.64 -7.45
C PHE A 265 15.53 7.52 -8.14
N ASP A 266 16.27 8.62 -8.11
CA ASP A 266 17.61 8.72 -8.65
C ASP A 266 18.64 8.58 -7.50
N LEU A 267 19.68 7.77 -7.70
CA LEU A 267 20.76 7.65 -6.70
C LEU A 267 21.58 8.94 -6.68
N VAL A 268 21.72 9.56 -5.51
CA VAL A 268 22.48 10.81 -5.34
C VAL A 268 23.74 10.65 -4.49
N SER A 269 23.84 9.59 -3.69
CA SER A 269 25.01 9.30 -2.88
C SER A 269 25.13 7.81 -2.56
N GLU A 270 26.35 7.30 -2.53
CA GLU A 270 26.69 5.96 -2.07
C GLU A 270 28.01 6.03 -1.28
N THR A 271 28.06 5.39 -0.12
CA THR A 271 29.26 5.28 0.72
C THR A 271 29.40 3.84 1.20
N PRO A 272 30.56 3.17 1.01
CA PRO A 272 30.81 1.85 1.59
C PRO A 272 30.70 1.87 3.12
N ASN A 273 30.04 0.87 3.69
CA ASN A 273 29.87 0.69 5.14
C ASN A 273 30.07 -0.79 5.51
N GLY A 274 31.29 -1.14 5.95
CA GLY A 274 31.66 -2.52 6.27
C GLY A 274 31.54 -3.43 5.04
N ASN A 275 30.66 -4.43 5.11
CA ASN A 275 30.38 -5.35 4.01
C ASN A 275 29.22 -4.89 3.10
N GLY A 276 28.68 -3.68 3.31
CA GLY A 276 27.57 -3.12 2.56
C GLY A 276 27.79 -1.67 2.14
N PHE A 277 26.70 -0.99 1.82
CA PHE A 277 26.66 0.37 1.28
C PHE A 277 25.53 1.15 1.94
N ASP A 278 25.84 2.37 2.36
CA ASP A 278 24.83 3.37 2.68
C ASP A 278 24.55 4.20 1.44
N ARG A 279 23.29 4.28 1.02
CA ARG A 279 22.86 4.96 -0.20
C ARG A 279 21.78 5.98 0.10
N VAL A 280 21.77 7.05 -0.70
CA VAL A 280 20.74 8.08 -0.67
C VAL A 280 20.15 8.20 -2.06
N TYR A 281 18.83 8.07 -2.12
CA TYR A 281 18.03 8.23 -3.33
C TYR A 281 17.16 9.48 -3.20
N GLU A 282 16.98 10.22 -4.29
CA GLU A 282 16.21 11.46 -4.32
C GLU A 282 15.20 11.45 -5.48
N LYS A 283 14.00 12.00 -5.25
CA LYS A 283 13.05 12.30 -6.32
C LYS A 283 12.20 13.50 -5.98
N THR A 284 11.87 14.31 -6.99
CA THR A 284 10.78 15.29 -6.89
C THR A 284 9.51 14.65 -7.41
N ILE A 285 8.48 14.60 -6.56
CA ILE A 285 7.18 13.99 -6.79
C ILE A 285 6.16 15.13 -6.91
N GLU A 286 5.36 15.09 -7.96
CA GLU A 286 4.24 16.01 -8.17
C GLU A 286 2.93 15.32 -7.74
N ILE A 287 2.12 16.02 -6.93
CA ILE A 287 0.71 15.69 -6.76
C ILE A 287 0.00 16.26 -7.98
N PHE A 288 -0.43 15.39 -8.91
CA PHE A 288 -1.09 15.87 -10.13
C PHE A 288 -2.32 16.74 -9.83
N ASN A 289 -2.59 17.75 -10.66
CA ASN A 289 -3.76 18.63 -10.52
C ASN A 289 -5.11 17.89 -10.45
N GLN A 290 -5.18 16.73 -11.07
CA GLN A 290 -6.38 15.87 -11.11
C GLN A 290 -6.40 14.80 -10.01
N HIS A 291 -5.46 14.86 -9.06
CA HIS A 291 -5.46 13.94 -7.92
C HIS A 291 -6.72 14.15 -7.09
N ARG A 292 -7.36 13.04 -6.70
CA ARG A 292 -8.59 13.10 -5.91
C ARG A 292 -8.30 13.77 -4.56
N HIS A 293 -9.16 14.70 -4.16
CA HIS A 293 -9.18 15.26 -2.80
C HIS A 293 -9.40 14.16 -1.75
N GLY A 294 -8.77 14.29 -0.59
CA GLY A 294 -8.97 13.40 0.56
C GLY A 294 -7.67 12.81 1.11
N ARG A 295 -7.81 11.81 1.97
CA ARG A 295 -6.70 11.07 2.57
C ARG A 295 -6.36 9.83 1.75
N HIS A 296 -5.06 9.61 1.53
CA HIS A 296 -4.55 8.52 0.72
C HIS A 296 -3.33 7.87 1.37
N ASN A 297 -3.03 6.62 1.01
CA ASN A 297 -1.77 5.99 1.33
C ASN A 297 -0.82 6.05 0.13
N ALA A 298 0.40 6.51 0.37
CA ALA A 298 1.49 6.33 -0.57
C ALA A 298 2.45 5.27 -0.02
N PHE A 299 3.19 4.62 -0.92
CA PHE A 299 4.24 3.68 -0.54
C PHE A 299 5.58 4.08 -1.14
N ILE A 300 6.65 3.85 -0.38
CA ILE A 300 8.01 3.86 -0.89
C ILE A 300 8.57 2.47 -0.71
N SER A 301 9.03 1.85 -1.79
CA SER A 301 9.68 0.54 -1.75
C SER A 301 11.12 0.61 -2.22
N ALA A 302 12.01 -0.11 -1.55
CA ALA A 302 13.35 -0.42 -2.02
C ALA A 302 13.45 -1.92 -2.32
N ASN A 303 13.88 -2.26 -3.54
CA ASN A 303 14.03 -3.63 -4.02
C ASN A 303 15.48 -3.85 -4.46
N THR A 304 16.02 -5.06 -4.27
CA THR A 304 17.37 -5.36 -4.80
C THR A 304 17.36 -5.30 -6.32
N LYS A 305 18.51 -5.00 -6.94
CA LYS A 305 18.62 -5.08 -8.39
C LYS A 305 18.29 -6.48 -8.91
N SER A 306 18.75 -7.52 -8.23
CA SER A 306 18.43 -8.92 -8.55
C SER A 306 16.92 -9.21 -8.51
N SER A 307 16.14 -8.49 -7.69
CA SER A 307 14.69 -8.64 -7.68
C SER A 307 14.05 -8.31 -9.03
N LEU A 308 14.62 -7.38 -9.80
CA LEU A 308 14.07 -6.92 -11.07
C LEU A 308 14.84 -7.42 -12.29
N PHE A 309 16.16 -7.57 -12.19
CA PHE A 309 17.03 -7.83 -13.35
C PHE A 309 17.53 -9.28 -13.42
N ASP A 310 17.25 -10.10 -12.41
CA ASP A 310 17.54 -11.53 -12.43
C ASP A 310 16.26 -12.32 -12.73
N ASN A 311 16.36 -13.36 -13.55
CA ASN A 311 15.22 -14.20 -13.93
C ASN A 311 14.95 -15.37 -12.96
N ASP A 312 15.75 -15.53 -11.90
CA ASP A 312 15.50 -16.53 -10.86
C ASP A 312 14.22 -16.17 -10.06
N PRO A 313 13.19 -17.04 -10.04
CA PRO A 313 11.98 -16.83 -9.27
C PRO A 313 12.20 -16.76 -7.75
N ASN A 314 13.36 -17.22 -7.25
CA ASN A 314 13.72 -17.20 -5.82
C ASN A 314 14.47 -15.93 -5.41
N LEU A 315 14.77 -15.03 -6.35
CA LEU A 315 15.45 -13.76 -6.05
C LEU A 315 14.43 -12.63 -6.02
N PHE A 316 13.82 -12.44 -4.86
CA PHE A 316 12.98 -11.29 -4.56
C PHE A 316 13.16 -10.86 -3.11
N SER A 317 13.57 -9.60 -2.94
CA SER A 317 13.89 -8.98 -1.66
C SER A 317 13.51 -7.51 -1.70
N SER A 318 12.55 -7.15 -0.84
CA SER A 318 11.95 -5.81 -0.82
C SER A 318 11.68 -5.37 0.63
N THR A 319 11.96 -4.11 0.92
CA THR A 319 11.54 -3.39 2.12
C THR A 319 10.75 -2.16 1.70
N TYR A 320 9.77 -1.75 2.49
CA TYR A 320 8.92 -0.63 2.14
C TYR A 320 8.29 0.02 3.36
N LEU A 321 7.88 1.26 3.20
CA LEU A 321 6.97 1.93 4.11
C LEU A 321 5.72 2.40 3.38
N GLY A 322 4.60 2.40 4.09
CA GLY A 322 3.38 3.07 3.69
C GLY A 322 3.14 4.27 4.59
N PHE A 323 2.75 5.41 4.05
CA PHE A 323 2.46 6.60 4.85
C PHE A 323 1.24 7.35 4.32
N PRO A 324 0.44 7.95 5.21
CA PRO A 324 -0.71 8.76 4.84
C PRO A 324 -0.26 10.14 4.34
N TYR A 325 -1.01 10.66 3.38
CA TYR A 325 -0.98 12.07 3.01
C TYR A 325 -2.39 12.55 2.65
N ARG A 326 -2.59 13.86 2.65
CA ARG A 326 -3.86 14.50 2.32
C ARG A 326 -3.70 15.42 1.12
N VAL A 327 -4.64 15.32 0.18
CA VAL A 327 -4.77 16.25 -0.93
C VAL A 327 -5.95 17.17 -0.67
N ARG A 328 -5.69 18.49 -0.72
CA ARG A 328 -6.67 19.56 -0.48
C ARG A 328 -7.24 20.18 -1.75
#